data_AF-A0A1E1XUZ0-F1
#
_entry.id   AF-A0A1E1XUZ0-F1
#
_cell.length_a   1.000
_cell.length_b   1.000
_cell.length_c   1.000
_cell.angle_alpha   90.00
_cell.angle_beta   90.00
_cell.angle_gamma   90.00
#
_symmetry.space_group_name_H-M   'P 1'
#
loop_
_entity.id
_entity.type
_entity.pdbx_description
1 polymer ?
#
loop_
_entity_poly.entity_id
_entity_poly.type
_entity_poly.pdbx_seq_one_letter_code
_entity_poly.pdbx_strand_id
1 'polypeptide(L)' 'QQVTKYYLNSTNSGECHFNGSAYPEGVHSFNHTCGMSDCEKNGTVLTIVGCSNTTPPATCTLLNPTGSDYPDCCPNYIC' A
#
# COMPACT_ATOMS: atom_id res chain seq x y z
N GLN A 1 -3.34 -1.51 9.17
CA GLN A 1 -3.03 -1.54 7.72
C GLN A 1 -4.30 -1.22 6.96
N GLN A 2 -4.22 -0.42 5.90
CA GLN A 2 -5.36 -0.07 5.05
C GLN A 2 -5.18 -0.69 3.67
N VAL A 3 -6.13 -1.50 3.25
CA VAL A 3 -6.16 -2.15 1.94
C VAL A 3 -7.24 -1.48 1.10
N THR A 4 -6.86 -0.93 -0.05
CA THR A 4 -7.80 -0.33 -0.99
C THR A 4 -7.69 -1.04 -2.33
N LYS A 5 -8.81 -1.53 -2.84
CA LYS A 5 -8.89 -2.18 -4.15
C LYS A 5 -9.54 -1.26 -5.17
N TYR A 6 -8.94 -1.17 -6.35
CA TYR A 6 -9.40 -0.38 -7.47
C TYR A 6 -9.63 -1.30 -8.67
N TYR A 7 -10.83 -1.22 -9.24
CA TYR A 7 -11.17 -1.90 -10.49
C TYR A 7 -10.90 -0.94 -11.64
N LEU A 8 -9.99 -1.33 -12.53
CA LEU A 8 -9.50 -0.51 -13.63
C LEU A 8 -10.12 -0.97 -14.95
N ASN A 9 -10.43 -0.01 -15.81
CA ASN A 9 -10.97 -0.27 -17.15
C ASN A 9 -9.86 -0.50 -18.20
N SER A 10 -8.59 -0.28 -17.86
CA SER A 10 -7.46 -0.30 -18.79
C SER A 10 -6.61 -1.56 -18.61
N THR A 11 -6.70 -2.47 -19.57
CA THR A 11 -5.99 -3.75 -19.67
C THR A 11 -4.72 -3.59 -20.51
N ASN A 12 -3.79 -2.71 -20.10
CA ASN A 12 -2.44 -2.79 -20.66
C ASN A 12 -1.82 -4.06 -20.08
N SER A 13 -1.60 -5.07 -20.93
CA SER A 13 -1.06 -6.36 -20.52
C SER A 13 0.32 -6.16 -19.90
N GLY A 14 0.40 -6.21 -18.56
CA GLY A 14 1.64 -6.11 -17.78
C GLY A 14 1.71 -4.96 -16.77
N GLU A 15 0.77 -4.01 -16.77
CA GLU A 15 0.74 -2.92 -15.78
C GLU A 15 -0.66 -2.32 -15.56
N CYS A 16 -0.94 -1.97 -14.31
CA CYS A 16 -2.16 -1.28 -13.88
C CYS A 16 -1.93 0.23 -13.93
N HIS A 17 -2.76 0.97 -14.65
CA HIS A 17 -2.70 2.44 -14.70
C HIS A 17 -3.74 3.04 -13.76
N PHE A 18 -3.29 3.68 -12.69
CA PHE A 18 -4.19 4.32 -11.72
C PHE A 18 -3.68 5.70 -11.32
N ASN A 19 -4.57 6.70 -11.41
CA ASN A 19 -4.31 8.08 -11.00
C ASN A 19 -3.03 8.70 -11.62
N GLY A 20 -2.76 8.37 -12.90
CA GLY A 20 -1.57 8.85 -13.62
C GLY A 20 -0.27 8.10 -13.31
N SER A 21 -0.31 7.08 -12.44
CA SER A 21 0.81 6.20 -12.13
C SER A 21 0.63 4.83 -12.79
N ALA A 22 1.74 4.24 -13.24
CA ALA A 22 1.79 2.87 -13.75
C ALA A 22 2.34 1.93 -12.67
N TYR A 23 1.63 0.85 -12.42
CA TYR A 23 1.94 -0.16 -11.41
C TYR A 23 2.24 -1.48 -12.14
N PRO A 24 3.48 -1.98 -12.09
CA PRO A 24 3.83 -3.23 -12.76
C PRO A 24 3.02 -4.40 -12.20
N GLU A 25 2.74 -5.39 -13.04
CA GLU A 25 2.06 -6.62 -12.64
C GLU A 25 2.78 -7.29 -11.45
N GLY A 26 1.97 -7.83 -10.53
CA GLY A 26 2.42 -8.47 -9.32
C GLY A 26 2.57 -7.50 -8.14
N VAL A 27 3.25 -7.99 -7.10
CA VAL A 27 3.38 -7.29 -5.82
C VAL A 27 4.68 -6.48 -5.78
N HIS A 28 4.57 -5.18 -5.51
CA HIS A 28 5.69 -4.24 -5.44
C HIS A 28 5.56 -3.33 -4.22
N SER A 29 6.64 -3.11 -3.48
CA SER A 29 6.68 -2.21 -2.32
C SER A 29 7.09 -0.79 -2.71
N PHE A 30 6.51 0.21 -2.03
CA PHE A 30 6.86 1.62 -2.15
C PHE A 30 7.63 2.08 -0.91
N ASN A 31 8.92 2.33 -1.07
CA ASN A 31 9.76 2.75 0.05
C ASN A 31 9.45 4.18 0.51
N HIS A 32 9.01 5.05 -0.41
CA HIS A 32 8.80 6.47 -0.11
C HIS A 32 7.46 6.78 0.59
N THR A 33 6.44 5.93 0.39
CA THR A 33 5.09 6.10 0.94
C THR A 33 4.71 5.01 1.94
N CYS A 34 5.64 4.11 2.28
CA CYS A 34 5.43 2.96 3.12
C CYS A 34 4.15 2.19 2.78
N GLY A 35 4.21 1.47 1.67
CA GLY A 35 3.09 0.67 1.20
C GLY A 35 3.53 -0.40 0.22
N MET A 36 2.55 -1.10 -0.33
CA MET A 36 2.72 -2.01 -1.44
C MET A 36 1.55 -1.87 -2.41
N SER A 37 1.79 -2.17 -3.68
CA SER A 37 0.75 -2.40 -4.66
C SER A 37 0.77 -3.85 -5.10
N ASP A 38 -0.38 -4.37 -5.47
CA ASP A 38 -0.55 -5.62 -6.18
C ASP A 38 -1.42 -5.36 -7.41
N CYS A 39 -0.83 -5.47 -8.59
CA CYS A 39 -1.56 -5.40 -9.85
C CYS A 39 -1.85 -6.82 -10.35
N GLU A 40 -3.13 -7.17 -10.46
CA GLU A 40 -3.53 -8.50 -10.95
C GLU A 40 -3.13 -8.72 -12.41
N LYS A 41 -2.86 -9.99 -12.73
CA LYS A 41 -2.68 -10.45 -14.12
C LYS A 41 -3.87 -9.99 -14.94
N ASN A 42 -3.62 -9.28 -16.04
CA ASN A 42 -4.56 -8.54 -16.91
C ASN A 42 -4.72 -7.04 -16.63
N GLY A 43 -4.15 -6.48 -15.56
CA GLY A 43 -4.19 -5.03 -15.31
C GLY A 43 -5.57 -4.49 -14.91
N THR A 44 -6.53 -5.37 -14.59
CA THR A 44 -7.93 -5.00 -14.30
C THR A 44 -8.18 -4.65 -12.84
N VAL A 45 -7.31 -5.09 -11.93
CA VAL A 45 -7.46 -4.87 -10.50
C VAL A 45 -6.12 -4.42 -9.93
N LEU A 46 -6.14 -3.26 -9.28
CA LEU A 46 -5.02 -2.74 -8.53
C LEU A 46 -5.40 -2.70 -7.05
N THR A 47 -4.65 -3.43 -6.23
CA THR A 47 -4.73 -3.34 -4.78
C THR A 47 -3.59 -2.45 -4.30
N ILE A 48 -3.89 -1.38 -3.56
CA ILE A 48 -2.88 -0.59 -2.85
C ILE A 48 -3.06 -0.84 -1.36
N VAL A 49 -1.97 -1.20 -0.70
CA VAL A 49 -1.93 -1.39 0.74
C VAL A 49 -0.97 -0.39 1.35
N GLY A 50 -1.44 0.34 2.35
CA GLY A 50 -0.64 1.30 3.10
C GLY A 50 -0.77 1.10 4.60
N CYS A 51 -0.05 1.92 5.33
CA CYS A 51 -0.26 2.06 6.77
C CYS A 51 -1.65 2.65 7.06
N SER A 52 -2.27 2.23 8.16
CA SER A 52 -3.51 2.86 8.59
C SER A 52 -3.18 4.22 9.20
N ASN A 53 -3.82 5.29 8.71
CA ASN A 53 -3.78 6.61 9.34
C ASN A 53 -4.73 6.69 10.55
N THR A 54 -4.69 5.68 11.42
CA THR A 54 -5.47 5.69 12.66
C THR A 54 -4.71 6.49 13.71
N THR A 55 -5.29 7.61 14.16
CA THR A 55 -4.82 8.31 15.35
C THR A 55 -4.83 7.31 16.52
N PRO A 56 -3.69 7.10 17.21
CA PRO A 56 -3.66 6.18 18.33
C PRO A 56 -4.61 6.68 19.45
N PRO A 57 -5.30 5.78 20.17
CA PRO A 57 -6.03 6.15 21.37
C PRO A 57 -5.14 6.89 22.37
N ALA A 58 -5.71 7.78 23.18
CA ALA A 58 -4.94 8.68 24.06
C ALA A 58 -4.01 7.96 25.07
N THR A 59 -4.27 6.68 25.37
CA THR A 59 -3.48 5.86 26.28
C THR A 59 -2.34 5.09 25.59
N CYS A 60 -2.25 5.17 24.27
CA CYS A 60 -1.31 4.37 23.49
C CYS A 60 -0.06 5.18 23.13
N THR A 61 1.11 4.54 23.21
CA THR A 61 2.38 5.16 22.78
C THR A 61 2.67 4.82 21.33
N LEU A 62 2.91 5.85 20.50
CA LEU A 62 3.37 5.68 19.13
C LEU A 62 4.80 5.11 19.14
N LEU A 63 4.99 3.97 18.49
CA LEU A 63 6.28 3.35 18.28
C LEU A 63 6.88 3.87 16.97
N ASN A 64 8.19 4.10 17.00
CA ASN A 64 8.93 4.41 15.78
C ASN A 64 8.90 3.18 14.84
N PRO A 65 8.78 3.39 13.53
CA PRO A 65 8.89 2.31 12.56
C PRO A 65 10.25 1.60 12.69
N THR A 66 10.23 0.28 12.57
CA THR A 66 11.40 -0.58 12.80
C THR A 66 12.17 -0.90 11.51
N GLY A 67 11.63 -0.52 10.34
CA GLY A 67 12.27 -0.77 9.05
C GLY A 67 11.89 0.26 7.98
N SER A 68 12.54 0.14 6.82
CA SER A 68 12.33 1.04 5.66
C SER A 68 11.30 0.51 4.67
N ASP A 69 11.02 -0.79 4.70
CA ASP A 69 10.11 -1.47 3.78
C ASP A 69 8.77 -1.78 4.45
N TYR A 70 7.70 -1.86 3.66
CA TYR A 70 6.41 -2.28 4.16
C TYR A 70 6.44 -3.77 4.54
N PRO A 71 5.88 -4.19 5.70
CA PRO A 71 5.07 -3.42 6.65
C PRO A 71 5.87 -2.75 7.79
N ASP A 72 7.19 -2.92 7.88
CA ASP A 72 8.02 -2.45 8.99
C ASP A 72 8.19 -0.93 9.05
N CYS A 73 8.00 -0.24 7.93
CA CYS A 73 7.96 1.22 7.87
C CYS A 73 6.66 1.83 8.41
N CYS A 74 5.66 1.00 8.76
CA CYS A 74 4.40 1.52 9.27
C CYS A 74 4.50 1.93 10.75
N PRO A 75 3.91 3.07 11.14
CA PRO A 75 3.79 3.42 12.54
C PRO A 75 2.95 2.37 13.25
N ASN A 76 3.44 1.91 14.40
CA ASN A 76 2.74 1.00 15.28
C ASN A 76 2.50 1.69 16.62
N TYR A 77 1.63 1.15 17.45
CA TYR A 77 1.39 1.69 18.78
C TYR A 77 1.16 0.56 19.79
N ILE A 78 1.58 0.81 21.02
CA ILE A 78 1.36 -0.11 22.13
C ILE A 78 0.40 0.52 23.15
N CYS A 79 -0.61 -0.26 23.50
CA CYS A 79 -1.54 -0.13 24.60
C CYS A 79 -1.81 -1.56 25.12
#